data_AF-A0A532EGL1-F1
#
_entry.id   AF-A0A532EGL1-F1
#
_cell.length_a   1.000
_cell.length_b   1.000
_cell.length_c   1.000
_cell.angle_alpha   90.00
_cell.angle_beta   90.00
_cell.angle_gamma   90.00
#
_symmetry.space_group_name_H-M   'P 1'
#
loop_
_entity.id
_entity.type
_entity.pdbx_description
1 polymer ?
#
loop_
_entity_poly.entity_id
_entity_poly.type
_entity_poly.pdbx_seq_one_letter_code
_entity_poly.pdbx_strand_id
1 'polypeptide(L)'
;MVVRHPHRLPLLALGMLALLTGLWAGLARLGWAVPLPRSGFSSLHGPLMVSGFLGTLISLERAVALGRPWAYAAPLLTGLGGVGLIVGAPLIAAQWLILAGSLGLVAIFAAIIRRHPALYTFTMGGGSLVWALGNLLW
;
A
#
# COMPACT_ATOMS: atom_id res chain seq x y z
N MET A 1 -1.75 27.05 -6.96
CA MET A 1 -2.30 26.17 -5.91
C MET A 1 -1.23 25.96 -4.84
N VAL A 2 -1.40 26.52 -3.65
CA VAL A 2 -0.45 26.31 -2.54
C VAL A 2 -0.76 24.95 -1.90
N VAL A 3 0.20 24.02 -1.93
CA VAL A 3 0.05 22.71 -1.29
C VAL A 3 0.01 22.91 0.22
N ARG A 4 -1.17 22.72 0.83
CA ARG A 4 -1.39 23.00 2.27
C ARG A 4 -0.71 21.99 3.20
N HIS A 5 -0.22 20.85 2.71
CA HIS A 5 0.42 19.78 3.51
C HIS A 5 1.60 19.07 2.78
N PRO A 6 2.77 19.73 2.63
CA PRO A 6 3.90 19.19 1.87
C PRO A 6 4.46 17.88 2.43
N HIS A 7 4.35 17.65 3.73
CA HIS A 7 4.86 16.45 4.40
C HIS A 7 4.20 15.14 3.95
N ARG A 8 3.05 15.20 3.27
CA ARG A 8 2.31 14.03 2.79
C ARG A 8 2.67 13.64 1.36
N LEU A 9 3.28 14.56 0.61
CA LEU A 9 3.69 14.34 -0.78
C LEU A 9 4.63 13.15 -0.96
N PRO A 10 5.63 12.91 -0.07
CA PRO A 10 6.52 11.77 -0.23
C PRO A 10 5.76 10.43 -0.17
N LEU A 11 4.82 10.29 0.76
CA LEU A 11 4.01 9.07 0.91
C LEU A 11 3.09 8.86 -0.30
N LEU A 12 2.51 9.93 -0.82
CA LEU A 12 1.72 9.88 -2.04
C LEU A 12 2.58 9.47 -3.24
N ALA A 13 3.80 9.99 -3.35
CA ALA A 13 4.74 9.64 -4.41
C ALA A 13 5.10 8.15 -4.39
N LEU A 14 5.29 7.53 -3.22
CA LEU A 14 5.51 6.09 -3.10
C LEU A 14 4.36 5.28 -3.72
N GLY A 15 3.11 5.66 -3.41
CA GLY A 15 1.93 5.03 -4.00
C GLY A 15 1.85 5.24 -5.52
N MET A 16 2.15 6.44 -6.01
CA MET A 16 2.15 6.74 -7.45
C MET A 16 3.24 5.97 -8.20
N LEU A 17 4.42 5.81 -7.61
CA LEU A 17 5.48 4.98 -8.18
C LEU A 17 5.00 3.54 -8.33
N ALA A 18 4.40 2.97 -7.28
CA ALA A 18 3.83 1.63 -7.32
C ALA A 18 2.73 1.48 -8.37
N LEU A 19 1.86 2.49 -8.55
CA LEU A 19 0.84 2.52 -9.59
C LEU A 19 1.46 2.45 -10.98
N LEU A 20 2.40 3.35 -11.29
CA LEU A 20 3.02 3.42 -12.61
C LEU A 20 3.77 2.13 -12.95
N THR A 21 4.52 1.57 -12.01
CA THR A 21 5.23 0.30 -12.21
C THR A 21 4.29 -0.90 -12.25
N GLY A 22 3.19 -0.87 -11.48
CA GLY A 22 2.16 -1.89 -11.49
C GLY A 22 1.41 -1.92 -12.82
N LEU A 23 1.10 -0.76 -13.40
CA LEU A 23 0.54 -0.64 -14.75
C LEU A 23 1.51 -1.16 -15.80
N TRP A 24 2.79 -0.81 -15.70
CA TRP A 24 3.83 -1.33 -16.60
C TRP A 24 3.94 -2.86 -16.55
N ALA A 25 3.98 -3.45 -15.34
CA ALA A 25 3.92 -4.89 -15.16
C ALA A 25 2.61 -5.50 -15.69
N GLY A 26 1.49 -4.76 -15.58
CA GLY A 26 0.18 -5.14 -16.10
C GLY A 26 0.15 -5.22 -17.62
N LEU A 27 0.77 -4.29 -18.34
CA LEU A 27 0.90 -4.34 -19.80
C LEU A 27 1.59 -5.62 -20.25
N ALA A 28 2.68 -6.02 -19.57
CA ALA A 28 3.34 -7.28 -19.85
C ALA A 28 2.43 -8.50 -19.57
N ARG A 29 1.60 -8.45 -18.52
CA ARG A 29 0.60 -9.51 -18.25
C ARG A 29 -0.50 -9.59 -19.30
N LEU A 30 -0.81 -8.49 -19.99
CA LEU A 30 -1.72 -8.45 -21.13
C LEU A 30 -1.10 -9.02 -22.43
N GLY A 31 0.16 -9.46 -22.39
CA GLY A 31 0.86 -10.02 -23.55
C GLY A 31 1.52 -8.97 -24.44
N TRP A 32 1.54 -7.70 -24.04
CA TRP A 32 2.25 -6.67 -24.79
C TRP A 32 3.75 -6.82 -24.61
N ALA A 33 4.49 -6.70 -25.72
CA ALA A 33 5.95 -6.72 -25.73
C ALA A 33 6.52 -5.39 -25.22
N VAL A 34 6.47 -5.20 -23.91
CA VAL A 34 7.11 -4.07 -23.22
C VAL A 34 8.47 -4.51 -22.65
N PRO A 35 9.50 -3.64 -22.64
CA PRO A 35 10.74 -3.95 -21.95
C PRO A 35 10.43 -4.15 -20.46
N LEU A 36 11.07 -5.13 -19.81
CA LEU A 36 10.93 -5.36 -18.37
C LEU A 36 12.26 -5.10 -17.67
N PRO A 37 12.27 -4.48 -16.47
CA PRO A 37 13.50 -4.20 -15.73
C PRO A 37 14.30 -5.47 -15.37
N ARG A 38 13.58 -6.57 -15.12
CA ARG A 38 14.13 -7.86 -14.70
C ARG A 38 13.15 -8.99 -14.97
N SER A 39 13.66 -10.22 -14.97
CA SER A 39 12.82 -11.42 -15.06
C SER A 39 11.80 -11.47 -13.92
N GLY A 40 10.60 -11.94 -14.23
CA GLY A 40 9.51 -12.04 -13.26
C GLY A 40 8.86 -10.70 -12.86
N PHE A 41 9.27 -9.55 -13.39
CA PHE A 41 8.67 -8.27 -13.00
C PHE A 41 7.16 -8.18 -13.29
N SER A 42 6.68 -8.86 -14.32
CA SER A 42 5.24 -8.92 -14.65
C SER A 42 4.40 -9.59 -13.55
N SER A 43 4.96 -10.51 -12.76
CA SER A 43 4.24 -11.14 -11.64
C SER A 43 3.97 -10.16 -10.50
N LEU A 44 4.74 -9.07 -10.42
CA LEU A 44 4.61 -8.04 -9.39
C LEU A 44 3.42 -7.10 -9.61
N HIS A 45 2.69 -7.20 -10.73
CA HIS A 45 1.49 -6.38 -10.98
C HIS A 45 0.54 -6.39 -9.78
N GLY A 46 0.16 -7.57 -9.27
CA GLY A 46 -0.78 -7.70 -8.15
C GLY A 46 -0.26 -7.03 -6.87
N PRO A 47 0.91 -7.44 -6.36
CA PRO A 47 1.52 -6.83 -5.18
C PRO A 47 1.74 -5.31 -5.29
N LEU A 48 2.17 -4.82 -6.46
CA LEU A 48 2.37 -3.38 -6.69
C LEU A 48 1.06 -2.61 -6.70
N MET A 49 0.01 -3.13 -7.35
CA MET A 49 -1.29 -2.46 -7.41
C MET A 49 -2.03 -2.49 -6.07
N VAL A 50 -2.12 -3.67 -5.44
CA VAL A 50 -2.90 -3.86 -4.22
C VAL A 50 -2.13 -3.33 -3.00
N SER A 51 -0.90 -3.80 -2.79
CA SER A 51 -0.19 -3.51 -1.55
C SER A 51 0.69 -2.26 -1.66
N GLY A 52 1.36 -2.05 -2.79
CA GLY A 52 2.20 -0.88 -3.03
C GLY A 52 1.40 0.40 -3.25
N PHE A 53 0.41 0.38 -4.15
CA PHE A 53 -0.39 1.55 -4.50
C PHE A 53 -1.60 1.72 -3.58
N LEU A 54 -2.61 0.84 -3.66
CA LEU A 54 -3.85 0.99 -2.90
C LEU A 54 -3.57 0.93 -1.39
N GLY A 55 -2.75 -0.01 -0.92
CA GLY A 55 -2.34 -0.13 0.48
C GLY A 55 -1.75 1.16 1.02
N THR A 56 -0.86 1.81 0.27
CA THR A 56 -0.26 3.09 0.64
C THR A 56 -1.27 4.23 0.63
N LEU A 57 -2.07 4.35 -0.43
CA LEU A 57 -3.02 5.47 -0.56
C LEU A 57 -4.14 5.39 0.47
N ILE A 58 -4.77 4.22 0.63
CA ILE A 58 -5.82 4.00 1.62
C ILE A 58 -5.28 4.25 3.02
N SER A 59 -4.10 3.73 3.35
CA SER A 59 -3.50 3.95 4.66
C SER A 59 -3.15 5.41 4.90
N LEU A 60 -2.69 6.14 3.89
CA LEU A 60 -2.41 7.57 3.98
C LEU A 60 -3.68 8.37 4.25
N GLU A 61 -4.74 8.12 3.48
CA GLU A 61 -6.02 8.79 3.71
C GLU A 61 -6.57 8.53 5.11
N ARG A 62 -6.52 7.26 5.56
CA ARG A 62 -7.01 6.91 6.89
C ARG A 62 -6.13 7.47 8.01
N ALA A 63 -4.81 7.55 7.80
CA ALA A 63 -3.90 8.21 8.73
C ALA A 63 -4.20 9.72 8.86
N VAL A 64 -4.49 10.37 7.73
CA VAL A 64 -4.92 11.77 7.69
C VAL A 64 -6.24 11.96 8.43
N ALA A 65 -7.24 11.10 8.17
CA ALA A 65 -8.54 11.17 8.82
C ALA A 65 -8.45 10.92 10.34
N LEU A 66 -7.58 10.01 10.78
CA LEU A 66 -7.38 9.71 12.20
C LEU A 66 -6.62 10.82 12.94
N GLY A 67 -5.78 11.57 12.23
CA GLY A 67 -5.03 12.73 12.75
C GLY A 67 -3.97 12.36 13.79
N ARG A 68 -3.42 11.13 13.73
CA ARG A 68 -2.44 10.63 14.71
C ARG A 68 -1.11 10.34 14.04
N PRO A 69 0.04 10.75 14.61
CA PRO A 69 1.35 10.61 13.96
C PRO A 69 1.76 9.15 13.72
N TRP A 70 1.44 8.26 14.65
CA TRP A 70 1.73 6.82 14.51
C TRP A 70 1.04 6.20 13.28
N ALA A 71 -0.10 6.73 12.84
CA ALA A 71 -0.87 6.18 11.73
C ALA A 71 -0.13 6.31 10.39
N TYR A 72 0.82 7.24 10.28
CA TYR A 72 1.63 7.40 9.08
C TYR A 72 2.70 6.32 8.92
N ALA A 73 2.93 5.48 9.93
CA ALA A 73 3.80 4.30 9.79
C ALA A 73 3.20 3.30 8.78
N ALA A 74 1.88 3.11 8.76
CA ALA A 74 1.22 2.19 7.85
C ALA A 74 1.49 2.50 6.35
N PRO A 75 1.18 3.71 5.82
CA PRO A 75 1.48 4.04 4.43
C PRO A 75 2.98 4.10 4.13
N LEU A 76 3.81 4.45 5.12
CA LEU A 76 5.26 4.45 4.93
C LEU A 76 5.78 3.02 4.70
N LEU A 77 5.37 2.08 5.53
CA LEU A 77 5.79 0.68 5.45
C LEU A 77 5.33 0.03 4.14
N THR A 78 4.07 0.23 3.73
CA THR A 78 3.59 -0.30 2.45
C THR A 78 4.26 0.36 1.25
N GLY A 79 4.52 1.67 1.31
CA GLY A 79 5.21 2.39 0.25
C GLY A 79 6.66 1.93 0.10
N LEU A 80 7.38 1.77 1.22
CA LEU A 80 8.75 1.25 1.22
C LEU A 80 8.80 -0.21 0.75
N GLY A 81 7.85 -1.06 1.16
CA GLY A 81 7.74 -2.42 0.66
C GLY A 81 7.49 -2.46 -0.85
N GLY A 82 6.59 -1.62 -1.36
CA GLY A 82 6.35 -1.44 -2.80
C GLY A 82 7.60 -1.01 -3.56
N VAL A 83 8.34 -0.02 -3.06
CA VAL A 83 9.64 0.39 -3.64
C VAL A 83 10.64 -0.76 -3.60
N GLY A 84 10.69 -1.52 -2.51
CA GLY A 84 11.52 -2.73 -2.41
C GLY A 84 11.26 -3.73 -3.54
N LEU A 85 9.98 -3.96 -3.86
CA LEU A 85 9.60 -4.81 -5.01
C LEU A 85 10.08 -4.23 -6.34
N ILE A 86 9.98 -2.90 -6.53
CA ILE A 86 10.40 -2.22 -7.76
C ILE A 86 11.91 -2.38 -7.98
N VAL A 87 12.71 -2.05 -6.96
CA VAL A 87 14.18 -2.03 -7.07
C VAL A 87 14.82 -3.42 -7.00
N GLY A 88 14.05 -4.46 -6.70
CA GLY A 88 14.55 -5.83 -6.60
C GLY A 88 15.23 -6.15 -5.26
N ALA A 89 14.81 -5.50 -4.18
CA ALA A 89 15.21 -5.89 -2.82
C ALA A 89 14.76 -7.33 -2.49
N PRO A 90 15.32 -7.96 -1.43
CA PRO A 90 14.88 -9.30 -1.02
C PRO A 90 13.37 -9.36 -0.82
N LEU A 91 12.72 -10.30 -1.51
CA LEU A 91 11.25 -10.42 -1.53
C LEU A 91 10.66 -10.50 -0.12
N ILE A 92 11.30 -11.30 0.74
CA ILE A 92 10.87 -11.49 2.13
C ILE A 92 10.86 -10.18 2.92
N ALA A 93 11.83 -9.28 2.69
CA ALA A 93 11.88 -8.00 3.38
C ALA A 93 10.74 -7.08 2.93
N ALA A 94 10.43 -7.07 1.62
CA ALA A 94 9.31 -6.32 1.09
C ALA A 94 7.95 -6.86 1.59
N GLN A 95 7.80 -8.18 1.65
CA GLN A 95 6.63 -8.86 2.22
C GLN A 95 6.40 -8.48 3.68
N TRP A 96 7.43 -8.55 4.52
CA TRP A 96 7.33 -8.18 5.93
C TRP A 96 6.98 -6.70 6.14
N LEU A 97 7.56 -5.81 5.33
CA LEU A 97 7.20 -4.38 5.36
C LEU A 97 5.73 -4.16 4.99
N ILE A 98 5.25 -4.82 3.93
CA ILE A 98 3.86 -4.72 3.49
C ILE A 98 2.92 -5.29 4.55
N LEU A 99 3.24 -6.45 5.11
CA LEU A 99 2.45 -7.09 6.17
C LEU A 99 2.36 -6.17 7.39
N ALA A 100 3.48 -5.62 7.86
CA ALA A 100 3.51 -4.66 8.95
C ALA A 100 2.68 -3.40 8.64
N GLY A 101 2.75 -2.88 7.41
CA GLY A 101 1.91 -1.79 6.94
C GLY A 101 0.42 -2.11 6.98
N SER A 102 0.03 -3.32 6.53
CA SER A 102 -1.37 -3.76 6.58
C SER A 102 -1.90 -3.98 8.00
N LEU A 103 -1.10 -4.50 8.91
CA LEU A 103 -1.43 -4.56 10.34
C LEU A 103 -1.58 -3.16 10.94
N GLY A 104 -0.75 -2.21 10.49
CA GLY A 104 -0.89 -0.80 10.79
C GLY A 104 -2.25 -0.25 10.36
N LEU A 105 -2.72 -0.58 9.14
CA LEU A 105 -4.05 -0.17 8.67
C LEU A 105 -5.17 -0.79 9.50
N VAL A 106 -5.05 -2.06 9.89
CA VAL A 106 -5.99 -2.71 10.81
C VAL A 106 -6.05 -1.95 12.14
N ALA A 107 -4.90 -1.57 12.70
CA ALA A 107 -4.85 -0.77 13.92
C ALA A 107 -5.50 0.61 13.75
N ILE A 108 -5.32 1.26 12.59
CA ILE A 108 -5.99 2.53 12.25
C ILE A 108 -7.51 2.34 12.24
N PHE A 109 -8.02 1.30 11.58
CA PHE A 109 -9.46 1.03 11.57
C PHE A 109 -10.00 0.66 12.95
N ALA A 110 -9.28 -0.11 13.75
CA ALA A 110 -9.66 -0.38 15.14
C ALA A 110 -9.78 0.93 15.94
N ALA A 111 -8.85 1.86 15.78
CA ALA A 111 -8.92 3.17 16.42
C ALA A 111 -10.08 4.03 15.90
N ILE A 112 -10.38 3.99 14.60
CA ILE A 112 -11.51 4.70 13.98
C ILE A 112 -12.85 4.13 14.50
N ILE A 113 -13.02 2.80 14.49
CA ILE A 113 -14.24 2.13 14.97
C ILE A 113 -14.51 2.45 16.44
N ARG A 114 -13.46 2.49 17.28
CA ARG A 114 -13.59 2.87 18.69
C ARG A 114 -14.06 4.32 18.89
N ARG A 115 -13.77 5.23 17.96
CA ARG A 115 -14.20 6.63 18.01
C ARG A 115 -15.56 6.87 17.37
N HIS A 116 -15.86 6.15 16.29
CA HIS A 116 -17.07 6.31 15.49
C HIS A 116 -17.53 4.94 14.95
N PRO A 117 -18.24 4.15 15.77
CA PRO A 117 -18.75 2.86 15.36
C PRO A 117 -19.91 3.06 14.37
N ALA A 118 -19.72 2.62 13.12
CA ALA A 118 -20.71 2.71 12.07
C ALA A 118 -20.51 1.55 11.08
N LEU A 119 -21.57 1.12 10.39
CA LEU A 119 -21.48 -0.02 9.46
C LEU A 119 -20.34 0.13 8.44
N TYR A 120 -20.17 1.32 7.87
CA TYR A 120 -19.11 1.57 6.89
C TYR A 120 -17.69 1.44 7.49
N THR A 121 -17.48 1.78 8.77
CA THR A 121 -16.17 1.63 9.43
C THR A 121 -15.87 0.16 9.71
N PHE A 122 -16.88 -0.63 10.08
CA PHE A 122 -16.74 -2.09 10.20
C PHE A 122 -16.46 -2.76 8.85
N THR A 123 -17.19 -2.41 7.80
CA THR A 123 -16.98 -2.99 6.45
C THR A 123 -15.56 -2.72 5.94
N MET A 124 -15.10 -1.46 6.01
CA MET A 124 -13.73 -1.12 5.59
C MET A 124 -12.67 -1.75 6.51
N GLY A 125 -12.91 -1.79 7.82
CA GLY A 125 -12.04 -2.47 8.78
C GLY A 125 -11.91 -3.97 8.47
N GLY A 126 -13.02 -4.64 8.14
CA GLY A 126 -13.03 -6.01 7.66
C GLY A 126 -12.19 -6.19 6.40
N GLY A 127 -12.31 -5.27 5.43
CA GLY A 127 -11.44 -5.25 4.24
C GLY A 127 -9.96 -5.16 4.59
N SER A 128 -9.59 -4.33 5.58
CA SER A 128 -8.18 -4.25 6.03
C SER A 128 -7.67 -5.54 6.68
N LEU A 129 -8.53 -6.26 7.41
CA LEU A 129 -8.19 -7.56 8.00
C LEU A 129 -7.98 -8.63 6.93
N VAL A 130 -8.90 -8.71 5.96
CA VAL A 130 -8.78 -9.66 4.84
C VAL A 130 -7.52 -9.37 4.02
N TRP A 131 -7.21 -8.10 3.78
CA TRP A 131 -5.97 -7.72 3.10
C TRP A 131 -4.72 -8.09 3.91
N ALA A 132 -4.70 -7.88 5.23
CA ALA A 132 -3.59 -8.31 6.08
C ALA A 132 -3.38 -9.84 6.06
N LEU A 133 -4.47 -10.61 6.09
CA LEU A 133 -4.41 -12.07 5.91
C LEU A 133 -3.88 -12.45 4.53
N GLY A 134 -4.32 -11.75 3.48
CA GLY A 134 -3.79 -11.93 2.13
C GLY A 134 -2.27 -11.71 2.06
N ASN A 135 -1.76 -10.65 2.69
CA ASN A 135 -0.31 -10.38 2.77
C ASN A 135 0.44 -11.38 3.66
N LEU A 136 -0.22 -12.02 4.63
CA LEU A 136 0.38 -13.07 5.45
C LEU A 136 0.52 -14.39 4.68
N LEU A 137 -0.42 -14.68 3.79
CA LEU A 137 -0.44 -15.90 2.97
C LEU A 137 0.41 -15.80 1.70
N TRP A 138 0.71 -14.58 1.25
CA TRP A 138 1.50 -14.30 0.05
C TRP A 138 3.00 -14.20 0.35
#